data_AF-A0A392MMG5-F1
#
_entry.id   AF-A0A392MMG5-F1
#
_cell.length_a   1.000
_cell.length_b   1.000
_cell.length_c   1.000
_cell.angle_alpha   90.00
_cell.angle_beta   90.00
_cell.angle_gamma   90.00
#
_symmetry.space_group_name_H-M   'P 1'
#
loop_
_entity.id
_entity.type
_entity.pdbx_description
1 polymer ?
#
loop_
_entity_poly.entity_id
_entity_poly.type
_entity_poly.pdbx_seq_one_letter_code
_entity_poly.pdbx_strand_id
1 'polypeptide(L)'
;MKGHSSLESSSYGKKMIEANAKLTNVDLEREDECGICLEPCTKMVLPNCCHAMCIKCYRKWNTKSESCPFCRGSIRRVNSEDLWVLTCNEDVVDTETVSKEDLLRFYLYINSLPKDYPDALFLMYYEYLI
;
A
#
# COMPACT_ATOMS: atom_id res chain seq x y z
N MET A 1 -5.10 19.43 68.24
CA MET A 1 -3.68 19.03 68.33
C MET A 1 -3.40 17.99 67.25
N LYS A 2 -2.34 18.20 66.45
CA LYS A 2 -1.52 17.27 65.62
C LYS A 2 -2.25 16.11 64.90
N GLY A 3 -2.09 15.87 63.59
CA GLY A 3 -1.17 16.42 62.59
C GLY A 3 -1.14 15.50 61.36
N HIS A 4 -0.94 16.12 60.19
CA HIS A 4 -0.29 15.66 58.95
C HIS A 4 -0.11 14.16 58.64
N SER A 5 -0.44 13.74 57.41
CA SER A 5 0.60 13.62 56.35
C SER A 5 0.02 13.30 54.98
N SER A 6 0.57 13.99 53.99
CA SER A 6 0.39 13.87 52.55
C SER A 6 0.89 12.52 52.02
N LEU A 7 0.35 12.08 50.88
CA LEU A 7 1.07 11.18 49.96
C LEU A 7 0.77 11.59 48.52
N GLU A 8 1.75 12.29 47.94
CA GLU A 8 1.92 12.46 46.51
C GLU A 8 2.11 11.10 45.83
N SER A 9 1.48 10.92 44.67
CA SER A 9 1.90 10.00 43.61
C SER A 9 0.92 10.23 42.44
N SER A 10 1.30 10.27 41.17
CA SER A 10 2.57 9.92 40.55
C SER A 10 2.53 10.42 39.09
N SER A 11 3.60 11.12 38.72
CA SER A 11 3.99 11.62 37.39
C SER A 11 4.07 10.54 36.28
N TYR A 12 3.73 9.28 36.58
CA TYR A 12 3.98 8.14 35.69
C TYR A 12 2.94 7.95 34.58
N GLY A 13 1.70 8.44 34.73
CA GLY A 13 0.64 8.25 33.73
C GLY A 13 0.83 9.07 32.44
N LYS A 14 1.49 10.24 32.54
CA LYS A 14 1.72 11.13 31.39
C LYS A 14 2.82 10.60 30.45
N LYS A 15 3.82 9.90 30.99
CA LYS A 15 4.96 9.37 30.20
C LYS A 15 4.58 8.21 29.27
N MET A 16 3.60 7.38 29.64
CA MET A 16 3.20 6.22 28.81
C MET A 16 2.41 6.63 27.57
N ILE A 17 1.54 7.64 27.68
CA ILE A 17 0.77 8.15 26.53
C ILE A 17 1.71 8.85 25.53
N GLU A 18 2.65 9.64 26.04
CA GLU A 18 3.65 10.33 25.22
C GLU A 18 4.61 9.35 24.54
N ALA A 19 5.03 8.28 25.23
CA ALA A 19 5.86 7.23 24.64
C ALA A 19 5.12 6.45 23.56
N ASN A 20 3.83 6.14 23.76
CA ASN A 20 3.02 5.43 22.77
C ASN A 20 2.72 6.30 21.54
N ALA A 21 2.42 7.58 21.74
CA ALA A 21 2.25 8.54 20.66
C ALA A 21 3.56 8.80 19.88
N LYS A 22 4.72 8.78 20.57
CA LYS A 22 6.04 8.86 19.93
C LYS A 22 6.37 7.59 19.14
N LEU A 23 6.04 6.40 19.64
CA LEU A 23 6.21 5.15 18.91
C LEU A 23 5.35 5.13 17.64
N THR A 24 4.08 5.55 17.72
CA THR A 24 3.21 5.62 16.55
C THR A 24 3.70 6.64 15.52
N ASN A 25 4.27 7.76 15.96
CA ASN A 25 4.77 8.80 15.04
C ASN A 25 6.04 8.31 14.32
N VAL A 26 6.98 7.69 15.06
CA VAL A 26 8.21 7.14 14.49
C VAL A 26 7.93 6.01 13.49
N ASP A 27 6.95 5.14 13.76
CA ASP A 27 6.61 4.07 12.81
C ASP A 27 5.92 4.60 11.54
N LEU A 28 5.12 5.67 11.65
CA LEU A 28 4.54 6.35 10.49
C LEU A 28 5.61 7.03 9.61
N GLU A 29 6.57 7.73 10.22
CA GLU A 29 7.70 8.34 9.50
C GLU A 29 8.52 7.29 8.74
N ARG A 30 8.74 6.11 9.34
CA ARG A 30 9.46 4.99 8.72
C ARG A 30 8.68 4.35 7.58
N GLU A 31 7.35 4.38 7.63
CA GLU A 31 6.49 3.89 6.57
C GLU A 31 6.43 4.80 5.35
N ASP A 32 6.85 6.07 5.46
CA ASP A 32 6.94 7.02 4.34
C ASP A 32 8.34 7.08 3.68
N GLU A 33 9.34 6.48 4.31
CA GLU A 33 10.71 6.43 3.80
C GLU A 33 10.94 5.32 2.75
N CYS A 34 11.80 5.59 1.77
CA CYS A 34 12.27 4.53 0.88
C CYS A 34 13.10 3.49 1.65
N GLY A 35 12.73 2.21 1.60
CA GLY A 35 13.49 1.10 2.22
C GLY A 35 14.88 0.79 1.63
N ILE A 36 15.45 1.71 0.84
CA ILE A 36 16.80 1.59 0.24
C ILE A 36 17.65 2.81 0.61
N CYS A 37 17.16 4.04 0.37
CA CYS A 37 17.89 5.26 0.70
C CYS A 37 17.52 5.88 2.05
N LEU A 38 16.43 5.40 2.69
CA LEU A 38 15.92 5.90 3.98
C LEU A 38 15.61 7.41 3.94
N GLU A 39 15.17 7.90 2.78
CA GLU A 39 14.73 9.28 2.61
C GLU A 39 13.20 9.30 2.42
N PRO A 40 12.49 10.30 2.95
CA PRO A 40 11.08 10.54 2.66
C PRO A 40 10.88 10.77 1.15
N CYS A 41 9.95 10.05 0.54
CA CYS A 41 9.68 10.18 -0.89
C CYS A 41 8.38 9.49 -1.32
N THR A 42 7.82 9.95 -2.43
CA THR A 42 6.83 9.15 -3.18
C THR A 42 7.48 7.88 -3.71
N LYS A 43 6.86 6.74 -3.43
CA LYS A 43 7.38 5.42 -3.78
C LYS A 43 6.74 4.93 -5.08
N MET A 44 7.50 4.12 -5.81
CA MET A 44 7.05 3.40 -6.99
C MET A 44 6.94 1.92 -6.64
N VAL A 45 5.81 1.30 -6.97
CA VAL A 45 5.50 -0.10 -6.72
C VAL A 45 5.80 -0.92 -7.98
N LEU A 46 6.50 -2.04 -7.80
CA LEU A 46 6.79 -2.99 -8.88
C LEU A 46 5.56 -3.87 -9.17
N PRO A 47 5.15 -4.03 -10.44
CA PRO A 47 3.92 -4.74 -10.80
C PRO A 47 3.96 -6.25 -10.51
N ASN A 48 5.16 -6.86 -10.54
CA ASN A 48 5.29 -8.32 -10.41
C ASN A 48 5.31 -8.81 -8.96
N CYS A 49 5.58 -7.94 -7.99
CA CYS A 49 5.81 -8.34 -6.60
C CYS A 49 5.38 -7.32 -5.55
N CYS A 50 4.75 -6.22 -5.96
CA CYS A 50 4.20 -5.17 -5.11
C CYS A 50 5.19 -4.53 -4.12
N HIS A 51 6.50 -4.69 -4.31
CA HIS A 51 7.49 -4.02 -3.48
C HIS A 51 7.70 -2.58 -3.94
N ALA A 52 7.90 -1.68 -2.99
CA ALA A 52 7.95 -0.24 -3.22
C ALA A 52 9.34 0.36 -2.93
N MET A 53 9.80 1.27 -3.80
CA MET A 53 11.03 2.06 -3.60
C MET A 53 10.93 3.39 -4.34
N CYS A 54 11.75 4.38 -4.01
CA CYS A 54 11.75 5.65 -4.74
C CYS A 54 12.23 5.47 -6.19
N ILE A 55 11.77 6.33 -7.11
CA ILE A 55 12.14 6.25 -8.53
C ILE A 55 13.66 6.36 -8.75
N LYS A 56 14.37 7.11 -7.90
CA LYS A 56 15.84 7.23 -7.97
C LYS A 56 16.52 5.89 -7.66
N CYS A 57 16.07 5.19 -6.62
CA CYS A 57 16.57 3.87 -6.25
C CYS A 57 16.23 2.82 -7.30
N TYR A 58 14.99 2.83 -7.81
CA TYR A 58 14.59 1.96 -8.93
C TYR A 58 15.52 2.12 -10.14
N ARG A 59 15.69 3.36 -10.64
CA ARG A 59 16.54 3.63 -11.82
C ARG A 59 17.99 3.21 -11.60
N LYS A 60 18.57 3.51 -10.43
CA LYS A 60 19.94 3.10 -10.07
C LYS A 60 20.11 1.58 -9.96
N TRP A 61 19.07 0.88 -9.53
CA TRP A 61 19.10 -0.56 -9.37
C TRP A 61 18.88 -1.28 -10.70
N ASN A 62 17.95 -0.80 -11.52
CA ASN A 62 17.60 -1.39 -12.81
C ASN A 62 18.76 -1.32 -13.83
N THR A 63 19.72 -0.41 -13.66
CA THR A 63 20.96 -0.41 -14.46
C THR A 63 21.93 -1.53 -14.08
N LYS A 64 21.75 -2.16 -12.93
CA LYS A 64 22.65 -3.19 -12.37
C LYS A 64 22.02 -4.58 -12.34
N SER A 65 20.71 -4.67 -12.11
CA SER A 65 19.99 -5.94 -12.02
C SER A 65 18.55 -5.81 -12.46
N GLU A 66 18.08 -6.80 -13.23
CA GLU A 66 16.68 -6.97 -13.62
C GLU A 66 15.90 -7.83 -12.61
N SER A 67 16.25 -7.74 -11.32
CA SER A 67 15.55 -8.41 -10.22
C SER A 67 15.06 -7.40 -9.19
N CYS A 68 13.94 -7.62 -8.53
CA CYS A 68 13.53 -6.82 -7.37
C CYS A 68 14.61 -6.86 -6.27
N PRO A 69 15.04 -5.70 -5.70
CA PRO A 69 16.07 -5.67 -4.64
C PRO A 69 15.60 -6.29 -3.33
N PHE A 70 14.29 -6.45 -3.13
CA PHE A 70 13.71 -6.98 -1.90
C PHE A 70 13.49 -8.49 -1.96
N CYS A 71 12.82 -8.97 -3.01
CA CYS A 71 12.43 -10.39 -3.13
C CYS A 71 13.16 -11.16 -4.23
N ARG A 72 14.05 -10.50 -4.99
CA ARG A 72 14.78 -11.09 -6.14
C ARG A 72 13.90 -11.61 -7.29
N GLY A 73 12.59 -11.37 -7.25
CA GLY A 73 11.68 -11.67 -8.36
C GLY A 73 12.06 -10.90 -9.62
N SER A 74 11.82 -11.47 -10.80
CA SER A 74 12.15 -10.85 -12.09
C SER A 74 11.39 -9.54 -12.30
N ILE A 75 12.11 -8.50 -12.73
CA ILE A 75 11.54 -7.24 -13.26
C ILE A 75 11.91 -7.06 -14.74
N ARG A 76 12.26 -8.15 -15.43
CA ARG A 76 12.49 -8.12 -16.88
C ARG A 76 11.26 -7.57 -17.60
N ARG A 77 11.49 -6.62 -18.52
CA ARG A 77 10.47 -5.93 -19.33
C ARG A 77 9.54 -4.98 -18.54
N VAL A 78 9.88 -4.62 -17.31
CA VAL A 78 9.18 -3.53 -16.61
C VAL A 78 9.71 -2.19 -17.13
N ASN A 79 8.84 -1.42 -17.78
CA ASN A 79 9.13 -0.06 -18.24
C ASN A 79 8.67 0.97 -17.20
N SER A 80 8.89 2.27 -17.47
CA SER A 80 8.45 3.35 -16.60
C SER A 80 6.93 3.40 -16.44
N GLU A 81 6.20 3.02 -17.49
CA GLU A 81 4.75 3.06 -17.59
C GLU A 81 4.10 1.92 -16.78
N ASP A 82 4.88 0.87 -16.48
CA ASP A 82 4.43 -0.28 -15.69
C ASP A 82 4.60 -0.06 -14.17
N LEU A 83 5.21 1.05 -13.76
CA LEU A 83 5.41 1.40 -12.36
C LEU A 83 4.21 2.17 -11.80
N TRP A 84 3.81 1.83 -10.57
CA TRP A 84 2.64 2.41 -9.93
C TRP A 84 3.09 3.38 -8.86
N VAL A 85 2.56 4.60 -8.87
CA VAL A 85 2.82 5.58 -7.82
C VAL A 85 2.06 5.18 -6.57
N LEU A 86 2.76 4.95 -5.46
CA LEU A 86 2.14 4.77 -4.16
C LEU A 86 1.86 6.14 -3.56
N THR A 87 0.59 6.49 -3.42
CA THR A 87 0.14 7.72 -2.76
C THR A 87 0.37 7.61 -1.25
N CYS A 88 1.08 8.57 -0.67
CA CYS A 88 1.18 8.70 0.79
C CYS A 88 -0.07 9.40 1.35
N ASN A 89 -0.31 9.28 2.65
CA ASN A 89 -1.47 9.90 3.30
C ASN A 89 -1.47 11.44 3.17
N GLU A 90 -0.28 12.05 3.06
CA GLU A 90 -0.14 13.49 2.87
C GLU A 90 -0.50 13.96 1.45
N ASP A 91 -0.47 13.05 0.45
CA ASP A 91 -0.74 13.38 -0.95
C ASP A 91 -2.25 13.45 -1.25
N VAL A 92 -3.10 12.97 -0.33
CA VAL A 92 -4.54 12.82 -0.54
C VAL A 92 -5.31 13.75 0.39
N VAL A 93 -6.00 14.73 -0.20
CA VAL A 93 -6.78 15.75 0.55
C VAL A 93 -8.01 15.14 1.25
N ASP A 94 -8.57 14.05 0.72
CA ASP A 94 -9.71 13.32 1.30
C ASP A 94 -9.65 11.82 0.93
N THR A 95 -9.14 11.01 1.85
CA THR A 95 -8.99 9.55 1.69
C THR A 95 -10.34 8.83 1.57
N GLU A 96 -11.39 9.36 2.18
CA GLU A 96 -12.73 8.77 2.12
C GLU A 96 -13.33 8.93 0.72
N THR A 97 -13.19 10.12 0.12
CA THR A 97 -13.67 10.37 -1.24
C THR A 97 -12.89 9.55 -2.26
N VAL A 98 -11.56 9.49 -2.18
CA VAL A 98 -10.76 8.66 -3.09
C VAL A 98 -11.19 7.20 -3.04
N SER A 99 -11.37 6.64 -1.84
CA SER A 99 -11.81 5.26 -1.66
C SER A 99 -13.18 4.98 -2.30
N LYS A 100 -14.13 5.92 -2.16
CA LYS A 100 -15.46 5.81 -2.76
C LYS A 100 -15.40 5.85 -4.29
N GLU A 101 -14.60 6.76 -4.85
CA GLU A 101 -14.46 6.87 -6.30
C GLU A 101 -13.73 5.67 -6.91
N ASP A 102 -12.69 5.15 -6.26
CA ASP A 102 -11.97 3.96 -6.72
C ASP A 102 -12.86 2.72 -6.72
N LEU A 103 -13.69 2.54 -5.69
CA LEU A 103 -14.69 1.48 -5.65
C LEU A 103 -15.71 1.61 -6.78
N LEU A 104 -16.18 2.83 -7.06
CA LEU A 104 -17.08 3.11 -8.17
C LEU A 104 -16.45 2.75 -9.53
N ARG A 105 -15.21 3.20 -9.77
CA ARG A 105 -14.45 2.91 -11.00
C ARG A 105 -14.23 1.41 -11.17
N PHE A 106 -13.85 0.72 -10.10
CA PHE A 106 -13.69 -0.73 -10.10
C PHE A 106 -15.00 -1.44 -10.49
N TYR A 107 -16.11 -1.06 -9.87
CA TYR A 107 -17.42 -1.63 -10.20
C TYR A 107 -17.79 -1.38 -11.67
N LEU A 108 -17.60 -0.16 -12.17
CA LEU A 108 -17.87 0.17 -13.57
C LEU A 108 -16.99 -0.64 -14.54
N TYR A 109 -15.71 -0.82 -14.23
CA TYR A 109 -14.80 -1.65 -15.01
C TYR A 109 -15.27 -3.11 -15.07
N ILE A 110 -15.58 -3.71 -13.92
CA ILE A 110 -16.07 -5.11 -13.87
C ILE A 110 -17.34 -5.27 -14.71
N ASN A 111 -18.24 -4.28 -14.69
CA ASN A 111 -19.46 -4.33 -15.49
C ASN A 111 -19.28 -4.04 -16.98
N SER A 112 -18.17 -3.40 -17.38
CA SER A 112 -17.86 -3.16 -18.79
C SER A 112 -17.07 -4.29 -19.43
N LEU A 113 -16.58 -5.26 -18.64
CA LEU A 113 -15.94 -6.45 -19.16
C LEU A 113 -16.93 -7.27 -20.02
N PRO A 114 -16.48 -7.83 -21.16
CA PRO A 114 -17.28 -8.77 -21.93
C PRO A 114 -17.78 -9.90 -21.03
N LYS A 115 -19.08 -10.18 -21.08
CA LYS A 115 -19.61 -11.37 -20.42
C LYS A 115 -19.13 -12.57 -21.22
N ASP A 116 -18.25 -13.39 -20.64
CA ASP A 116 -17.94 -14.71 -21.16
C ASP A 116 -19.24 -15.54 -21.13
N TYR A 117 -20.01 -15.49 -22.21
CA TYR A 117 -21.09 -16.44 -22.44
C TYR A 117 -20.44 -17.62 -23.17
N PRO A 118 -20.41 -18.83 -22.60
CA PRO A 118 -20.08 -19.99 -23.40
C PRO A 118 -21.23 -20.20 -24.38
N ASP A 119 -21.09 -19.68 -25.60
CA ASP A 119 -22.02 -19.82 -26.73
C ASP A 119 -22.34 -21.28 -27.09
N ALA A 120 -21.66 -22.26 -26.48
CA ALA A 120 -21.66 -23.66 -26.90
C ALA A 120 -22.33 -24.67 -25.95
N LEU A 121 -22.70 -24.31 -24.71
CA LEU A 121 -23.13 -25.35 -23.74
C LEU A 121 -24.64 -25.60 -23.67
N PHE A 122 -25.49 -24.67 -24.11
CA PHE A 122 -26.94 -24.87 -24.05
C PHE A 122 -27.53 -25.56 -25.28
N LEU A 123 -26.92 -25.45 -26.46
CA LEU A 123 -27.46 -26.05 -27.69
C LEU A 123 -26.98 -27.51 -27.91
N MET A 124 -25.77 -27.85 -27.46
CA MET A 124 -25.26 -29.21 -27.64
C MET A 124 -26.00 -30.27 -26.81
N TYR A 125 -26.66 -29.91 -25.69
CA TYR A 125 -27.38 -30.88 -24.88
C TYR A 125 -28.80 -31.19 -25.38
N TYR A 126 -29.40 -30.35 -26.22
CA TYR A 126 -30.75 -30.59 -26.76
C TYR A 126 -30.74 -31.29 -28.12
N GLU A 127 -29.67 -31.18 -28.92
CA GLU A 127 -29.56 -31.92 -30.19
C GLU A 127 -29.17 -33.39 -30.02
N TYR A 128 -28.66 -33.81 -28.86
CA TYR A 128 -28.35 -35.22 -28.56
C TYR A 128 -29.46 -35.96 -27.79
N LEU A 129 -30.59 -35.30 -27.49
CA LEU A 129 -31.73 -35.89 -26.77
C LEU A 129 -33.02 -35.93 -27.61
N ILE A 130 -32.93 -35.78 -28.93
CA ILE A 130 -34.04 -35.95 -29.89
C ILE A 130 -33.75 -37.15 -30.80
#